data_AF-A0A369H5T4-F1
#
_entry.id   AF-A0A369H5T4-F1
#
_cell.length_a   1.000
_cell.length_b   1.000
_cell.length_c   1.000
_cell.angle_alpha   90.00
_cell.angle_beta   90.00
_cell.angle_gamma   90.00
#
_symmetry.space_group_name_H-M   'P 1'
#
loop_
_entity.id
_entity.type
_entity.pdbx_description
1 polymer ?
#
loop_
_entity_poly.entity_id
_entity_poly.type
_entity_poly.pdbx_seq_one_letter_code
_entity_poly.pdbx_strand_id
1 'polypeptide(L)'
;MSAETDYVSRQGDKSEIPVQADDVRVEDPIDETTADTDAQLARDEKDAIDTSNIIKEKTRHAAPKGGYREPGDDEGIPVDD
;
A
#
# COMPACT_ATOMS: atom_id res chain seq x y z
N MET A 1 -1.68 -39.17 -24.18
CA MET A 1 -1.11 -39.06 -22.84
C MET A 1 -0.69 -37.61 -22.67
N SER A 2 -1.32 -36.91 -21.71
CA SER A 2 -1.15 -35.48 -21.47
C SER A 2 0.29 -35.18 -21.10
N ALA A 3 0.94 -34.28 -21.84
CA ALA A 3 2.19 -33.69 -21.41
C ALA A 3 1.84 -32.62 -20.38
N GLU A 4 2.13 -32.91 -19.11
CA GLU A 4 2.09 -31.90 -18.05
C GLU A 4 2.98 -30.71 -18.46
N THR A 5 2.45 -29.52 -18.21
CA THR A 5 3.09 -28.24 -18.50
C THR A 5 4.14 -28.00 -17.43
N ASP A 6 5.27 -28.70 -17.56
CA ASP A 6 6.42 -28.47 -16.70
C ASP A 6 6.88 -27.02 -16.90
N TYR A 7 6.92 -26.30 -15.78
CA TYR A 7 7.23 -24.88 -15.65
C TYR A 7 8.40 -24.45 -16.57
N VAL A 8 8.11 -23.78 -17.69
CA VAL A 8 9.14 -23.35 -18.64
C VAL A 8 9.75 -22.02 -18.18
N SER A 9 10.94 -22.07 -17.58
CA SER A 9 11.76 -20.89 -17.33
C SER A 9 12.16 -20.22 -18.65
N ARG A 10 12.11 -18.88 -18.72
CA ARG A 10 12.50 -18.09 -19.90
C ARG A 10 13.99 -18.29 -20.18
N GLN A 11 14.33 -18.47 -21.47
CA GLN A 11 15.66 -18.86 -21.96
C GLN A 11 16.86 -17.95 -21.57
N GLY A 12 16.63 -16.81 -20.92
CA GLY A 12 17.67 -15.87 -20.47
C GLY A 12 18.17 -16.10 -19.04
N ASP A 13 17.35 -16.67 -18.15
CA ASP A 13 17.65 -16.80 -16.73
C ASP A 13 17.71 -18.29 -16.36
N LYS A 14 18.82 -18.93 -16.73
CA LYS A 14 19.11 -20.35 -16.44
C LYS A 14 19.69 -20.58 -15.04
N SER A 15 19.74 -19.56 -14.19
CA SER A 15 20.06 -19.76 -12.79
C SER A 15 18.90 -20.48 -12.12
N GLU A 16 19.21 -21.49 -11.31
CA GLU A 16 18.25 -22.18 -10.47
C GLU A 16 17.57 -21.14 -9.56
N ILE A 17 16.26 -20.96 -9.72
CA ILE A 17 15.48 -20.06 -8.88
C ILE A 17 15.42 -20.74 -7.52
N PRO A 18 16.02 -20.16 -6.46
CA PRO A 18 15.99 -20.79 -5.15
C PRO A 18 14.55 -20.83 -4.65
N VAL A 19 14.01 -22.03 -4.50
CA VAL A 19 12.73 -22.27 -3.83
C VAL A 19 13.01 -22.48 -2.35
N GLN A 20 12.18 -21.87 -1.49
CA GLN A 20 12.21 -22.18 -0.07
C GLN A 20 11.50 -23.54 0.15
N ALA A 21 12.03 -24.36 1.05
CA ALA A 21 11.37 -25.60 1.43
C ALA A 21 10.16 -25.29 2.33
N ASP A 22 9.13 -26.14 2.27
CA ASP A 22 7.83 -25.92 2.94
C ASP A 22 7.95 -25.79 4.47
N ASP A 23 9.02 -26.33 5.07
CA ASP A 23 9.30 -26.31 6.50
C ASP A 23 10.12 -25.08 6.95
N VAL A 24 10.58 -24.26 6.00
CA VAL A 24 11.32 -23.04 6.29
C VAL A 24 10.36 -21.99 6.82
N ARG A 25 10.56 -21.59 8.09
CA ARG A 25 9.85 -20.45 8.66
C ARG A 25 10.20 -19.19 7.90
N VAL A 26 9.18 -18.56 7.33
CA VAL A 26 9.25 -17.20 6.79
C VAL A 26 8.99 -16.20 7.90
N GLU A 27 9.55 -15.00 7.77
CA GLU A 27 9.19 -13.90 8.65
C GLU A 27 7.72 -13.54 8.41
N ASP A 28 6.94 -13.52 9.50
CA ASP A 28 5.59 -12.98 9.46
C ASP A 28 5.68 -11.46 9.61
N PRO A 29 5.21 -10.67 8.62
CA PRO A 29 5.18 -9.22 8.75
C PRO A 29 4.22 -8.72 9.85
N ILE A 30 3.39 -9.61 10.41
CA ILE A 30 2.44 -9.30 11.47
C ILE A 30 3.07 -9.55 12.84
N ASP A 31 3.20 -8.49 13.63
CA ASP A 31 3.54 -8.59 15.04
C ASP A 31 2.27 -8.93 15.86
N GLU A 32 2.18 -10.17 16.34
CA GLU A 32 1.06 -10.69 17.15
C GLU A 32 0.74 -9.81 18.37
N THR A 33 1.72 -9.04 18.89
CA THR A 33 1.51 -8.18 20.06
C THR A 33 0.84 -6.85 19.74
N THR A 34 0.87 -6.44 18.47
CA THR A 34 0.29 -5.17 17.99
C THR A 34 -0.88 -5.38 17.03
N ALA A 35 -1.02 -6.58 16.47
CA ALA A 35 -2.09 -6.99 15.57
C ALA A 35 -3.41 -7.28 16.31
N ASP A 36 -3.95 -6.27 16.97
CA ASP A 36 -5.22 -6.34 17.69
C ASP A 36 -6.37 -5.72 16.86
N THR A 37 -7.23 -6.59 16.32
CA THR A 37 -8.39 -6.18 15.51
C THR A 37 -9.45 -5.45 16.34
N ASP A 38 -9.59 -5.77 17.63
CA ASP A 38 -10.54 -5.08 18.51
C ASP A 38 -10.08 -3.65 18.77
N ALA A 39 -8.77 -3.45 18.98
CA ALA A 39 -8.17 -2.13 19.11
C ALA A 39 -8.22 -1.31 17.81
N GLN A 40 -8.10 -1.96 16.64
CA GLN A 40 -8.28 -1.30 15.35
C GLN A 40 -9.73 -0.85 15.15
N LEU A 41 -10.70 -1.74 15.35
CA LEU A 41 -12.12 -1.41 15.19
C LEU A 41 -12.54 -0.24 16.11
N ALA A 42 -12.10 -0.23 17.36
CA ALA A 42 -12.41 0.84 18.31
C ALA A 42 -11.84 2.21 17.90
N ARG A 43 -10.72 2.25 17.16
CA ARG A 43 -10.18 3.49 16.57
C ARG A 43 -11.01 3.91 15.37
N ASP A 44 -11.29 2.97 14.47
CA ASP A 44 -12.07 3.22 13.26
C ASP A 44 -13.47 3.75 13.61
N GLU A 45 -14.13 3.21 14.64
CA GLU A 45 -15.42 3.71 15.13
C GLU A 45 -15.35 5.16 15.63
N LYS A 46 -14.28 5.52 16.35
CA LYS A 46 -14.08 6.90 16.83
C LYS A 46 -13.81 7.86 15.68
N ASP A 47 -12.93 7.48 14.77
CA ASP A 47 -12.52 8.32 13.65
C ASP A 47 -13.66 8.50 12.63
N ALA A 48 -14.48 7.47 12.42
CA ALA A 48 -15.66 7.54 11.55
C ALA A 48 -16.74 8.51 12.09
N ILE A 49 -16.85 8.64 13.42
CA ILE A 49 -17.78 9.57 14.07
C ILE A 49 -17.18 10.99 14.16
N ASP A 50 -15.86 11.13 14.12
CA ASP A 50 -15.18 12.41 14.25
C ASP A 50 -15.38 13.31 13.02
N THR A 51 -16.40 14.16 13.12
CA THR A 51 -16.69 15.18 12.11
C THR A 51 -15.64 16.31 12.04
N SER A 52 -14.68 16.39 12.98
CA SER A 52 -13.66 17.43 12.98
C SER A 52 -12.70 17.33 11.79
N ASN A 53 -12.47 16.10 11.30
CA ASN A 53 -11.67 15.81 10.10
C ASN A 53 -12.45 16.00 8.79
N ILE A 54 -13.73 16.38 8.85
CA ILE A 54 -14.59 16.59 7.67
C ILE A 54 -14.60 18.07 7.28
N ILE A 55 -14.29 18.34 6.01
CA ILE A 55 -14.45 19.68 5.43
C ILE A 55 -15.94 20.04 5.42
N LYS A 56 -16.30 21.16 6.06
CA LYS A 56 -17.70 21.60 6.26
C LYS A 56 -18.42 22.07 4.98
N GLU A 57 -17.69 22.20 3.87
CA GLU A 57 -18.16 22.83 2.63
C GLU A 57 -18.09 21.86 1.45
N LYS A 58 -18.94 22.10 0.44
CA LYS A 58 -18.90 21.35 -0.81
C LYS A 58 -17.72 21.81 -1.67
N THR A 59 -16.77 20.92 -1.92
CA THR A 59 -15.61 21.19 -2.80
C THR A 59 -15.90 20.92 -4.28
N ARG A 60 -16.97 20.17 -4.59
CA ARG A 60 -17.33 19.85 -5.98
C ARG A 60 -17.78 21.13 -6.71
N HIS A 61 -17.15 21.41 -7.86
CA HIS A 61 -17.34 22.63 -8.66
C HIS A 61 -16.86 23.94 -8.01
N ALA A 62 -16.22 23.88 -6.83
CA ALA A 62 -15.60 25.06 -6.23
C ALA A 62 -14.32 25.41 -6.99
N ALA A 63 -14.10 26.70 -7.28
CA ALA A 63 -12.84 27.16 -7.84
C ALA A 63 -11.72 27.05 -6.77
N PRO A 64 -10.47 26.73 -7.17
CA PRO A 64 -9.36 26.66 -6.24
C PRO A 64 -9.07 28.03 -5.62
N LYS A 65 -8.78 28.07 -4.32
CA LYS A 65 -8.49 29.32 -3.58
C LYS A 65 -7.23 30.05 -4.07
N GLY A 66 -6.32 29.36 -4.76
CA GLY A 66 -5.08 29.92 -5.33
C GLY A 66 -5.11 30.12 -6.86
N GLY A 67 -6.27 29.93 -7.50
CA GLY A 67 -6.34 29.86 -8.95
C GLY A 67 -5.68 28.60 -9.52
N TYR A 68 -5.56 28.53 -10.84
CA TYR A 68 -4.84 27.45 -11.53
C TYR A 68 -3.45 27.97 -11.89
N ARG A 69 -2.41 27.36 -11.33
CA ARG A 69 -1.01 27.65 -11.63
C ARG A 69 -0.21 26.35 -11.68
N GLU A 70 0.77 26.29 -12.57
CA GLU A 70 1.72 25.19 -12.65
C GLU A 70 2.65 25.18 -11.42
N PRO A 71 2.88 24.02 -10.79
CA PRO A 71 3.87 23.87 -9.71
C PRO A 71 5.25 24.33 -10.18
N GLY A 72 6.05 24.90 -9.28
CA GLY A 72 7.46 25.22 -9.56
C GLY A 72 8.33 23.97 -9.72
N ASP A 73 9.55 24.14 -10.24
CA ASP A 73 10.48 23.03 -10.56
C ASP A 73 10.73 22.08 -9.37
N ASP A 74 10.71 22.60 -8.13
CA ASP A 74 10.95 21.84 -6.89
C ASP A 74 9.67 21.64 -6.04
N GLU A 75 8.51 22.12 -6.49
CA GLU A 75 7.27 22.07 -5.70
C GLU A 75 6.62 20.68 -5.77
N GLY A 76 6.56 19.99 -4.64
CA GLY A 76 5.99 18.64 -4.54
C GLY A 76 6.99 17.50 -4.77
N ILE A 77 8.26 17.81 -4.98
CA ILE A 77 9.35 16.83 -5.01
C ILE A 77 9.87 16.65 -3.57
N PRO A 78 9.84 15.43 -3.00
CA PRO A 78 10.47 15.16 -1.71
C PRO A 78 11.97 15.46 -1.76
N VAL A 79 12.49 16.19 -0.77
CA VAL A 79 13.93 16.32 -0.55
C VAL A 79 14.38 15.16 0.34
N ASP A 80 15.37 14.41 -0.14
CA ASP A 80 16.05 13.39 0.67
C ASP A 80 16.98 14.12 1.68
N ASP A 81 16.70 13.95 2.98
CA ASP A 81 17.54 14.40 4.11
C ASP A 81 18.67 13.40 4.41
#